data_AF-G1CFR4-F1
#
_entry.id   AF-G1CFR4-F1
#
_cell.length_a   1.000
_cell.length_b   1.000
_cell.length_c   1.000
_cell.angle_alpha   90.00
_cell.angle_beta   90.00
_cell.angle_gamma   90.00
#
_symmetry.space_group_name_H-M   'P 1'
#
loop_
_entity.id
_entity.type
_entity.pdbx_description
1 polymer ?
#
loop_
_entity_poly.entity_id
_entity_poly.type
_entity_poly.pdbx_seq_one_letter_code
_entity_poly.pdbx_strand_id
1 'polypeptide(L)'
;MRLMAQALQGITVNLPPSMNFHHGGLPFDPSLFSQGLPPSCECSPEVQNFKETIQQLEGRLVRQDHQIRELIAKMETQNSQIGDLKRTIQNLEGKIAEMEAHQCNGIFIWKIENFSIYLKAQEEERPVVIHSPGFYTGKPGYKLCMRLHIQVPNAQRCANYISLFVHIMQGDYDSHLPWPFQGTIRLSILDQSDGPSRQNHEEIMDTKPELQAF
;
A
#
# COMPACT_ATOMS: atom_id res chain seq x y z
N MET A 1 8.33 -12.20 -0.04
CA MET A 1 9.09 -13.42 0.29
C MET A 1 10.04 -13.09 1.43
N ARG A 2 9.81 -13.66 2.63
CA ARG A 2 10.59 -13.43 3.85
C ARG A 2 11.70 -14.48 3.94
N LEU A 3 12.96 -14.06 4.06
CA LEU A 3 14.09 -14.97 4.27
C LEU A 3 14.62 -14.84 5.71
N MET A 4 14.38 -15.93 6.46
CA MET A 4 15.18 -16.58 7.50
C MET A 4 16.07 -15.72 8.42
N ALA A 5 15.61 -15.61 9.67
CA ALA A 5 16.45 -15.39 10.84
C ALA A 5 16.80 -16.74 11.47
N GLN A 6 18.10 -16.99 11.72
CA GLN A 6 18.68 -17.78 12.83
C GLN A 6 20.03 -18.39 12.40
N ALA A 7 21.10 -17.99 13.09
CA ALA A 7 22.13 -18.87 13.65
C ALA A 7 23.24 -18.00 14.26
N LEU A 8 23.51 -18.21 15.56
CA LEU A 8 24.83 -18.27 16.22
C LEU A 8 24.61 -18.19 17.74
N GLN A 9 24.26 -19.33 18.34
CA GLN A 9 24.48 -19.59 19.76
C GLN A 9 25.67 -20.53 19.87
N GLY A 10 26.62 -20.17 20.72
CA GLY A 10 27.58 -21.12 21.29
C GLY A 10 29.04 -20.83 21.00
N ILE A 11 29.64 -19.90 21.73
CA ILE A 11 31.03 -20.05 22.19
C ILE A 11 31.08 -19.63 23.66
N THR A 12 31.25 -20.61 24.53
CA THR A 12 31.46 -20.47 25.98
C THR A 12 32.93 -20.15 26.22
N VAL A 13 33.23 -19.10 26.99
CA VAL A 13 34.58 -18.75 27.44
C VAL A 13 34.86 -19.47 28.76
N ASN A 14 35.82 -20.41 28.76
CA ASN A 14 36.35 -20.98 30.00
C ASN A 14 37.50 -20.11 30.52
N LEU A 15 37.33 -19.58 31.74
CA LEU A 15 38.37 -18.87 32.49
C LEU A 15 39.10 -19.87 33.41
N PRO A 16 40.44 -19.91 33.47
CA PRO A 16 41.16 -20.65 34.51
C PRO A 16 41.23 -19.86 35.83
N PRO A 17 41.40 -20.55 36.98
CA PRO A 17 41.21 -19.97 38.31
C PRO A 17 42.39 -19.11 38.77
N SER A 18 42.07 -18.09 39.56
CA SER A 18 42.99 -17.24 40.30
C SER A 18 43.79 -18.02 41.34
N MET A 19 45.13 -17.96 41.29
CA MET A 19 45.99 -18.41 42.39
C MET A 19 46.43 -17.23 43.27
N ASN A 20 46.22 -17.41 44.58
CA ASN A 20 46.56 -16.49 45.65
C ASN A 20 48.07 -16.31 45.79
N PHE A 21 48.54 -15.07 45.89
CA PHE A 21 49.90 -14.73 46.28
C PHE A 21 50.02 -14.75 47.81
N HIS A 22 50.84 -15.67 48.34
CA HIS A 22 51.31 -15.63 49.71
C HIS A 22 52.50 -14.67 49.85
N HIS A 23 52.41 -13.82 50.88
CA HIS A 23 53.45 -12.94 51.39
C HIS A 23 54.72 -13.72 51.78
N GLY A 24 55.87 -13.32 51.24
CA GLY A 24 57.19 -13.79 51.67
C GLY A 24 58.27 -12.87 51.11
N GLY A 25 58.70 -11.89 51.89
CA GLY A 25 59.68 -10.89 51.49
C GLY A 25 61.09 -11.45 51.30
N LEU A 26 61.75 -11.01 50.23
CA LEU A 26 63.20 -11.02 50.05
C LEU A 26 63.63 -9.60 49.66
N PRO A 27 64.83 -9.15 50.07
CA PRO A 27 65.22 -7.74 49.96
C PRO A 27 65.49 -7.36 48.50
N PHE A 28 65.01 -6.18 48.11
CA PHE A 28 65.28 -5.55 46.83
C PHE A 28 66.77 -5.18 46.74
N ASP A 29 67.47 -5.68 45.72
CA ASP A 29 68.78 -5.17 45.30
C ASP A 29 68.59 -4.24 44.08
N PRO A 30 68.79 -2.92 44.22
CA PRO A 30 68.55 -1.94 43.14
C PRO A 30 69.60 -1.96 42.03
N SER A 31 70.64 -2.80 42.10
CA SER A 31 71.80 -2.73 41.21
C SER A 31 71.70 -3.54 39.90
N LEU A 32 70.61 -4.28 39.66
CA LEU A 32 70.46 -5.16 38.48
C LEU A 32 69.70 -4.54 37.28
N PHE A 33 69.17 -3.32 37.39
CA PHE A 33 68.48 -2.63 36.30
C PHE A 33 69.33 -1.52 35.68
N SER A 34 70.51 -1.90 35.19
CA SER A 34 71.33 -1.03 34.33
C SER A 34 71.74 -1.80 33.09
N GLN A 35 70.78 -2.18 32.24
CA GLN A 35 71.06 -2.58 30.86
C GLN A 35 70.01 -2.04 29.90
N GLY A 36 70.51 -1.44 28.83
CA GLY A 36 69.83 -0.55 27.91
C GLY A 36 68.53 -1.09 27.31
N LEU A 37 67.58 -0.17 27.15
CA LEU A 37 66.51 -0.29 26.17
C LEU A 37 67.12 -0.54 24.79
N PRO A 38 66.76 -1.60 24.05
CA PRO A 38 67.09 -1.69 22.64
C PRO A 38 66.32 -0.61 21.87
N PRO A 39 66.85 -0.11 20.74
CA PRO A 39 66.14 0.84 19.90
C PRO A 39 64.87 0.19 19.37
N SER A 40 63.86 1.04 19.17
CA SER A 40 62.59 0.74 18.51
C SER A 40 62.71 -0.34 17.43
N CYS A 41 61.86 -1.36 17.52
CA CYS A 41 61.63 -2.33 16.47
C CYS A 41 61.37 -1.60 15.14
N GLU A 42 62.34 -1.62 14.22
CA GLU A 42 62.13 -1.17 12.85
C GLU A 42 61.18 -2.17 12.17
N CYS A 43 59.98 -1.68 11.91
CA CYS A 43 58.94 -2.39 11.18
C CYS A 43 59.48 -2.81 9.80
N SER A 44 59.36 -4.09 9.41
CA SER A 44 59.83 -4.54 8.08
C SER A 44 59.10 -3.78 6.97
N PRO A 45 59.74 -3.57 5.79
CA PRO A 45 59.14 -2.83 4.68
C PRO A 45 57.80 -3.44 4.22
N GLU A 46 57.61 -4.75 4.35
CA GLU A 46 56.31 -5.39 4.08
C GLU A 46 55.22 -4.94 5.07
N VAL A 47 55.54 -4.85 6.36
CA VAL A 47 54.57 -4.43 7.38
C VAL A 47 54.21 -2.95 7.22
N GLN A 48 55.16 -2.11 6.79
CA GLN A 48 54.90 -0.72 6.44
C GLN A 48 53.98 -0.60 5.22
N ASN A 49 54.17 -1.43 4.20
CA ASN A 49 53.30 -1.49 3.02
C ASN A 49 51.86 -1.95 3.36
N PHE A 50 51.73 -2.96 4.22
CA PHE A 50 50.42 -3.39 4.73
C PHE A 50 49.72 -2.27 5.50
N LYS A 51 50.44 -1.54 6.34
CA LYS A 51 49.91 -0.40 7.10
C LYS A 51 49.35 0.68 6.18
N GLU A 52 50.07 1.03 5.11
CA GLU A 52 49.60 2.00 4.12
C GLU A 52 48.35 1.51 3.37
N THR A 53 48.32 0.23 3.00
CA THR A 53 47.15 -0.38 2.35
C THR A 53 45.92 -0.35 3.26
N ILE A 54 46.09 -0.68 4.55
CA ILE A 54 45.01 -0.62 5.55
C ILE A 54 44.46 0.80 5.66
N GLN A 55 45.33 1.81 5.80
CA GLN A 55 44.91 3.21 5.87
C GLN A 55 44.15 3.64 4.61
N GLN A 56 44.57 3.18 3.43
CA GLN A 56 43.87 3.47 2.18
C GLN A 56 42.48 2.83 2.14
N LEU A 57 42.35 1.58 2.59
CA LEU A 57 41.09 0.86 2.67
C LEU A 57 40.14 1.48 3.70
N GLU A 58 40.64 1.86 4.88
CA GLU A 58 39.88 2.60 5.90
C GLU A 58 39.32 3.91 5.32
N GLY A 59 40.14 4.67 4.60
CA GLY A 59 39.71 5.89 3.92
C GLY A 59 38.62 5.63 2.86
N ARG A 60 38.72 4.52 2.11
CA ARG A 60 37.68 4.11 1.15
C ARG A 60 36.39 3.70 1.86
N LEU A 61 36.48 2.95 2.95
CA LEU A 61 35.35 2.49 3.75
C LEU A 61 34.56 3.69 4.29
N VAL A 62 35.25 4.69 4.87
CA VAL A 62 34.60 5.91 5.38
C VAL A 62 33.88 6.67 4.26
N ARG A 63 34.47 6.78 3.07
CA ARG A 63 33.83 7.43 1.91
C ARG A 63 32.58 6.66 1.46
N GLN A 64 32.64 5.33 1.38
CA GLN A 64 31.49 4.51 1.01
C GLN A 64 30.37 4.59 2.05
N ASP A 65 30.71 4.55 3.33
CA ASP A 65 29.75 4.68 4.44
C ASP A 65 29.06 6.05 4.44
N HIS A 66 29.78 7.12 4.10
CA HIS A 66 29.19 8.43 3.85
C HIS A 66 28.23 8.43 2.65
N GLN A 67 28.63 7.85 1.51
CA GLN A 67 27.75 7.73 0.33
C GLN A 67 26.47 6.93 0.63
N ILE A 68 26.57 5.85 1.42
CA ILE A 68 25.40 5.07 1.85
C ILE A 68 24.44 5.94 2.66
N ARG A 69 24.95 6.71 3.63
CA ARG A 69 24.11 7.64 4.42
C ARG A 69 23.41 8.68 3.55
N GLU A 70 24.11 9.28 2.60
CA GLU A 70 23.50 10.25 1.67
C GLU A 70 22.42 9.61 0.82
N LEU A 71 22.65 8.40 0.31
CA LEU A 71 21.68 7.66 -0.49
C LEU A 71 20.44 7.29 0.34
N ILE A 72 20.61 6.89 1.61
CA ILE A 72 19.50 6.63 2.53
C ILE A 72 18.66 7.90 2.71
N ALA A 73 19.29 9.04 3.03
CA ALA A 73 18.57 10.30 3.22
C ALA A 73 17.83 10.75 1.94
N LYS A 74 18.44 10.57 0.76
CA LYS A 74 17.80 10.83 -0.54
C LYS A 74 16.61 9.89 -0.77
N MET A 75 16.77 8.60 -0.50
CA MET A 75 15.71 7.60 -0.65
C MET A 75 14.51 7.91 0.27
N GLU A 76 14.75 8.27 1.52
CA GLU A 76 13.71 8.65 2.48
C GLU A 76 12.95 9.91 2.03
N THR A 77 13.68 10.90 1.52
CA THR A 77 13.08 12.13 0.98
C THR A 77 12.21 11.83 -0.24
N GLN A 78 12.71 11.04 -1.19
CA GLN A 78 11.94 10.63 -2.37
C GLN A 78 10.71 9.81 -1.99
N ASN A 79 10.83 8.90 -1.03
CA ASN A 79 9.71 8.08 -0.58
C ASN A 79 8.61 8.93 0.08
N SER A 80 9.00 9.97 0.83
CA SER A 80 8.08 10.95 1.41
C SER A 80 7.35 11.74 0.32
N GLN A 81 8.08 12.25 -0.67
CA GLN A 81 7.51 12.98 -1.82
C GLN A 81 6.54 12.10 -2.64
N ILE A 82 6.88 10.82 -2.86
CA ILE A 82 5.99 9.86 -3.52
C ILE A 82 4.70 9.68 -2.71
N GLY A 83 4.79 9.63 -1.38
CA GLY A 83 3.63 9.58 -0.48
C GLY A 83 2.70 10.78 -0.66
N ASP A 84 3.27 11.99 -0.67
CA ASP A 84 2.52 13.23 -0.84
C ASP A 84 1.88 13.36 -2.22
N LEU A 85 2.60 12.97 -3.28
CA LEU A 85 2.08 12.93 -4.64
C LEU A 85 0.92 11.95 -4.76
N LYS A 86 1.03 10.74 -4.19
CA LYS A 86 -0.07 9.76 -4.16
C LYS A 86 -1.31 10.30 -3.48
N ARG A 87 -1.16 10.97 -2.33
CA ARG A 87 -2.28 11.61 -1.62
C ARG A 87 -2.92 12.72 -2.45
N THR A 88 -2.10 13.52 -3.13
CA THR A 88 -2.57 14.60 -4.00
C THR A 88 -3.36 14.04 -5.19
N ILE A 89 -2.87 12.98 -5.83
CA ILE A 89 -3.58 12.28 -6.91
C ILE A 89 -4.94 11.78 -6.44
N GLN A 90 -5.00 11.05 -5.31
CA GLN A 90 -6.26 10.55 -4.77
C GLN A 90 -7.28 11.66 -4.47
N ASN A 91 -6.80 12.79 -3.94
CA ASN A 91 -7.66 13.95 -3.68
C ASN A 91 -8.18 14.59 -4.97
N LEU A 92 -7.34 14.69 -6.01
CA LEU A 92 -7.75 15.22 -7.31
C LEU A 92 -8.72 14.27 -8.02
N GLU A 93 -8.47 12.96 -8.00
CA GLU A 93 -9.38 11.92 -8.51
C GLU A 93 -10.75 12.03 -7.83
N GLY A 94 -10.79 12.20 -6.50
CA GLY A 94 -12.04 12.40 -5.76
C GLY A 94 -12.78 13.68 -6.17
N LYS A 95 -12.07 14.79 -6.37
CA LYS A 95 -12.67 16.05 -6.83
C LYS A 95 -13.21 15.96 -8.27
N ILE A 96 -12.49 15.26 -9.15
CA ILE A 96 -12.93 15.01 -10.52
C ILE A 96 -14.20 14.17 -10.49
N ALA A 97 -14.21 13.07 -9.73
CA ALA A 97 -15.39 12.22 -9.59
C ALA A 97 -16.61 12.99 -9.04
N GLU A 98 -16.42 13.86 -8.04
CA GLU A 98 -17.49 14.71 -7.51
C GLU A 98 -18.01 15.71 -8.55
N MET A 99 -17.10 16.32 -9.31
CA MET A 99 -17.45 17.25 -10.38
C MET A 99 -18.24 16.56 -11.49
N GLU A 100 -17.83 15.36 -11.91
CA GLU A 100 -18.54 14.54 -12.89
C GLU A 100 -19.92 14.10 -12.38
N ALA A 101 -20.02 13.71 -11.10
CA ALA A 101 -21.28 13.34 -10.46
C ALA A 101 -22.35 14.43 -10.58
N HIS A 102 -21.96 15.70 -10.47
CA HIS A 102 -22.87 16.84 -10.60
C HIS A 102 -23.32 17.13 -12.04
N GLN A 103 -22.64 16.59 -13.06
CA GLN A 103 -22.98 16.84 -14.47
C GLN A 103 -24.16 15.98 -14.97
N CYS A 104 -24.50 14.91 -14.26
CA CYS A 104 -25.51 13.95 -14.70
C CYS A 104 -26.93 14.51 -14.72
N ASN A 105 -27.28 15.45 -13.82
CA ASN A 105 -28.63 16.04 -13.72
C ASN A 105 -29.77 15.00 -13.78
N GLY A 106 -29.61 13.87 -13.07
CA GLY A 106 -30.59 12.78 -13.04
C GLY A 106 -30.54 11.80 -14.22
N ILE A 107 -29.68 12.03 -15.23
CA ILE A 107 -29.42 11.09 -16.33
C ILE A 107 -27.99 10.59 -16.20
N PHE A 108 -27.84 9.31 -15.86
CA PHE A 108 -26.54 8.67 -15.67
C PHE A 108 -26.36 7.51 -16.63
N ILE A 109 -25.20 7.45 -17.28
CA ILE A 109 -24.80 6.35 -18.17
C ILE A 109 -23.61 5.64 -17.55
N TRP A 110 -23.83 4.41 -17.10
CA TRP A 110 -22.76 3.58 -16.56
C TRP A 110 -22.17 2.68 -17.66
N LYS A 111 -20.97 3.05 -18.13
CA LYS A 111 -20.20 2.19 -19.03
C LYS A 111 -19.37 1.20 -18.22
N ILE A 112 -19.62 -0.10 -18.40
CA ILE A 112 -18.82 -1.16 -17.81
C ILE A 112 -17.85 -1.69 -18.88
N GLU A 113 -16.56 -1.39 -18.68
CA GLU A 113 -15.51 -1.84 -19.59
C GLU A 113 -14.97 -3.21 -19.19
N ASN A 114 -14.34 -3.90 -20.15
CA ASN A 114 -13.71 -5.22 -19.95
C ASN A 114 -14.64 -6.26 -19.28
N PHE A 115 -15.91 -6.29 -19.71
CA PHE A 115 -16.95 -7.11 -19.09
C PHE A 115 -16.63 -8.61 -19.07
N SER A 116 -15.78 -9.08 -20.00
CA SER A 116 -15.28 -10.46 -20.06
C SER A 116 -14.55 -10.91 -18.78
N ILE A 117 -13.91 -9.99 -18.05
CA ILE A 117 -13.25 -10.32 -16.77
C ILE A 117 -14.28 -10.77 -15.73
N TYR A 118 -15.45 -10.13 -15.72
CA TYR A 118 -16.53 -10.46 -14.81
C TYR A 118 -17.22 -11.77 -15.19
N LEU A 119 -17.41 -12.03 -16.48
CA LEU A 119 -17.93 -13.31 -16.96
C LEU A 119 -17.00 -14.47 -16.58
N LYS A 120 -15.68 -14.30 -16.76
CA LYS A 120 -14.71 -15.32 -16.33
C LYS A 120 -14.75 -15.56 -14.83
N ALA A 121 -14.87 -14.50 -14.02
CA ALA A 121 -15.01 -14.64 -12.58
C ALA A 121 -16.29 -15.42 -12.21
N GLN A 122 -17.40 -15.16 -12.91
CA GLN A 122 -18.66 -15.86 -12.73
C GLN A 122 -18.55 -17.37 -13.09
N GLU A 123 -17.85 -17.71 -14.19
CA GLU A 123 -17.57 -19.10 -14.60
C GLU A 123 -16.74 -19.86 -13.55
N GLU A 124 -15.79 -19.16 -12.90
CA GLU A 124 -15.01 -19.68 -11.77
C GLU A 124 -15.81 -19.71 -10.45
N GLU A 125 -17.13 -19.55 -10.50
CA GLU A 125 -18.06 -19.49 -9.36
C GLU A 125 -17.71 -18.41 -8.33
N ARG A 126 -17.03 -17.34 -8.77
CA ARG A 126 -16.72 -16.19 -7.92
C ARG A 126 -17.86 -15.16 -8.02
N PRO A 127 -18.41 -14.69 -6.89
CA PRO A 127 -19.45 -13.67 -6.91
C PRO A 127 -18.88 -12.36 -7.46
N VAL A 128 -19.61 -11.72 -8.39
CA VAL A 128 -19.23 -10.42 -8.93
C VAL A 128 -20.21 -9.36 -8.43
N VAL A 129 -19.66 -8.37 -7.72
CA VAL A 129 -20.39 -7.18 -7.30
C VAL A 129 -19.57 -5.96 -7.66
N ILE A 130 -20.13 -5.06 -8.48
CA ILE A 130 -19.48 -3.80 -8.86
C ILE A 130 -20.41 -2.62 -8.60
N HIS A 131 -19.82 -1.45 -8.32
CA HIS A 131 -20.55 -0.21 -8.07
C HIS A 131 -20.18 0.82 -9.14
N SER A 132 -21.16 1.61 -9.56
CA SER A 132 -20.90 2.79 -10.38
C SER A 132 -20.31 3.92 -9.53
N PRO A 133 -19.67 4.93 -10.16
CA PRO A 133 -19.49 6.24 -9.54
C PRO A 133 -20.82 6.80 -9.02
N GLY A 134 -20.74 7.67 -8.00
CA GLY A 134 -21.89 8.42 -7.54
C GLY A 134 -22.31 9.47 -8.57
N PHE A 135 -23.60 9.76 -8.65
CA PHE A 135 -24.16 10.79 -9.52
C PHE A 135 -25.32 11.50 -8.82
N TYR A 136 -25.54 12.76 -9.18
CA TYR A 136 -26.62 13.55 -8.60
C TYR A 136 -27.86 13.57 -9.49
N THR A 137 -29.04 13.60 -8.84
CA THR A 137 -30.32 13.83 -9.53
C THR A 137 -30.46 15.27 -10.04
N GLY A 138 -29.64 16.20 -9.53
CA GLY A 138 -29.66 17.63 -9.87
C GLY A 138 -28.75 18.44 -8.94
N LYS A 139 -28.80 19.78 -9.05
CA LYS A 139 -28.05 20.70 -8.19
C LYS A 139 -28.99 21.84 -7.71
N PRO A 140 -29.59 21.75 -6.52
CA PRO A 140 -29.46 20.67 -5.52
C PRO A 140 -30.18 19.37 -5.94
N GLY A 141 -29.74 18.22 -5.43
CA GLY A 141 -30.33 16.91 -5.73
C GLY A 141 -29.72 15.79 -4.88
N TYR A 142 -30.34 14.61 -4.90
CA TYR A 142 -29.88 13.43 -4.17
C TYR A 142 -28.67 12.82 -4.84
N LYS A 143 -27.74 12.29 -4.05
CA LYS A 143 -26.61 11.50 -4.57
C LYS A 143 -26.99 10.03 -4.62
N LEU A 144 -26.82 9.39 -5.77
CA LEU A 144 -27.14 8.00 -6.01
C LEU A 144 -25.93 7.24 -6.56
N CYS A 145 -25.90 5.92 -6.43
CA CYS A 145 -25.04 5.06 -7.22
C CYS A 145 -25.77 3.77 -7.62
N MET A 146 -25.25 3.09 -8.64
CA MET A 146 -25.77 1.81 -9.10
C MET A 146 -24.89 0.68 -8.57
N ARG A 147 -25.50 -0.47 -8.27
CA ARG A 147 -24.80 -1.69 -7.88
C ARG A 147 -25.23 -2.82 -8.79
N LEU A 148 -24.28 -3.47 -9.43
CA LEU A 148 -24.49 -4.64 -10.28
C LEU A 148 -24.05 -5.90 -9.54
N HIS A 149 -24.88 -6.93 -9.59
CA HIS A 149 -24.52 -8.27 -9.14
C HIS A 149 -24.65 -9.22 -10.34
N ILE A 150 -23.60 -9.97 -10.63
CA ILE A 150 -23.64 -11.07 -11.60
C ILE A 150 -23.66 -12.36 -10.79
N GLN A 151 -24.75 -13.10 -10.90
CA GLN A 151 -24.98 -14.31 -10.12
C GLN A 151 -24.20 -15.48 -10.69
N VAL A 152 -23.68 -16.34 -9.82
CA VAL A 152 -22.99 -17.57 -10.25
C VAL A 152 -23.98 -18.52 -10.94
N PRO A 153 -23.53 -19.36 -11.89
CA PRO A 153 -24.43 -20.21 -12.68
C PRO A 153 -25.24 -21.20 -11.84
N ASN A 154 -24.74 -21.57 -10.66
CA ASN A 154 -25.37 -22.52 -9.75
C ASN A 154 -26.22 -21.86 -8.64
N ALA A 155 -26.54 -20.57 -8.75
CA ALA A 155 -27.36 -19.87 -7.76
C ALA A 155 -28.83 -20.36 -7.78
N GLN A 156 -29.32 -20.87 -6.65
CA GLN A 156 -30.60 -21.58 -6.54
C GLN A 156 -31.84 -20.82 -7.05
N ARG A 157 -31.86 -19.48 -7.01
CA ARG A 157 -33.03 -18.67 -7.43
C ARG A 157 -32.76 -17.74 -8.60
N CYS A 158 -31.50 -17.40 -8.87
CA CYS A 158 -31.12 -16.34 -9.79
C CYS A 158 -29.95 -16.74 -10.69
N ALA A 159 -29.73 -18.04 -10.88
CA ALA A 159 -28.77 -18.56 -11.85
C ALA A 159 -28.98 -17.86 -13.21
N ASN A 160 -27.89 -17.29 -13.76
CA ASN A 160 -27.86 -16.62 -15.06
C ASN A 160 -28.62 -15.29 -15.15
N TYR A 161 -28.96 -14.66 -14.03
CA TYR A 161 -29.48 -13.29 -14.01
C TYR A 161 -28.42 -12.28 -13.58
N ILE A 162 -28.57 -11.07 -14.09
CA ILE A 162 -27.90 -9.87 -13.61
C ILE A 162 -28.90 -9.10 -12.76
N SER A 163 -28.52 -8.77 -11.53
CA SER A 163 -29.33 -7.94 -10.65
C SER A 163 -28.74 -6.54 -10.58
N LEU A 164 -29.56 -5.53 -10.82
CA LEU A 164 -29.17 -4.13 -10.80
C LEU A 164 -29.94 -3.40 -9.71
N PHE A 165 -29.23 -2.64 -8.89
CA PHE A 165 -29.78 -1.90 -7.76
C PHE A 165 -29.40 -0.43 -7.88
N VAL A 166 -30.24 0.45 -7.34
CA VAL A 166 -29.92 1.86 -7.11
C VAL A 166 -29.85 2.07 -5.60
N HIS A 167 -28.75 2.68 -5.15
CA HIS A 167 -28.55 3.06 -3.76
C HIS A 167 -28.53 4.57 -3.63
N ILE A 168 -29.13 5.07 -2.56
CA ILE A 168 -28.98 6.46 -2.15
C ILE A 168 -27.71 6.58 -1.31
N MET A 169 -26.87 7.56 -1.65
CA MET A 169 -25.65 7.90 -0.93
C MET A 169 -25.85 9.19 -0.14
N GLN A 170 -24.99 9.43 0.85
CA GLN A 170 -24.91 10.73 1.50
C GLN A 170 -24.49 11.80 0.48
N GLY A 171 -25.32 12.81 0.28
CA GLY A 171 -25.11 13.92 -0.65
C GLY A 171 -24.89 15.25 0.06
N ASP A 172 -24.32 16.22 -0.67
CA ASP A 172 -24.03 17.55 -0.14
C ASP A 172 -25.29 18.37 0.19
N TYR A 173 -26.44 18.00 -0.40
CA TYR A 173 -27.70 18.74 -0.28
C TYR A 173 -28.73 18.04 0.62
N ASP A 174 -28.38 16.95 1.29
CA ASP A 174 -29.34 16.11 2.02
C ASP A 174 -30.17 16.88 3.06
N SER A 175 -29.58 17.90 3.70
CA SER A 175 -30.25 18.78 4.67
C SER A 175 -31.35 19.67 4.06
N HIS A 176 -31.35 19.85 2.74
CA HIS A 176 -32.26 20.71 2.00
C HIS A 176 -33.27 19.94 1.15
N LEU A 177 -33.16 18.61 1.11
CA LEU A 177 -34.01 17.74 0.29
C LEU A 177 -35.12 17.11 1.15
N PRO A 178 -36.31 16.86 0.56
CA PRO A 178 -37.36 16.13 1.26
C PRO A 178 -36.94 14.67 1.49
N TRP A 179 -37.34 14.09 2.62
CA TRP A 179 -37.09 12.69 2.93
C TRP A 179 -38.37 12.00 3.43
N PRO A 180 -38.61 10.71 3.10
CA PRO A 180 -37.78 9.84 2.26
C PRO A 180 -37.77 10.28 0.78
N PHE A 181 -36.83 9.76 -0.01
CA PHE A 181 -36.75 10.05 -1.44
C PHE A 181 -38.09 9.74 -2.13
N GLN A 182 -38.59 10.69 -2.91
CA GLN A 182 -39.82 10.57 -3.70
C GLN A 182 -39.51 10.88 -5.16
N GLY A 183 -39.71 9.90 -6.04
CA GLY A 183 -39.48 10.06 -7.46
C GLY A 183 -39.64 8.75 -8.24
N THR A 184 -39.48 8.87 -9.54
CA THR A 184 -39.48 7.74 -10.47
C THR A 184 -38.06 7.45 -10.91
N ILE A 185 -37.60 6.23 -10.72
CA ILE A 185 -36.32 5.74 -11.21
C ILE A 185 -36.57 4.89 -12.44
N ARG A 186 -35.94 5.26 -13.55
CA ARG A 186 -35.88 4.45 -14.76
C ARG A 186 -34.50 3.82 -14.88
N LEU A 187 -34.44 2.50 -14.82
CA LEU A 187 -33.24 1.72 -15.12
C LEU A 187 -33.32 1.18 -16.53
N SER A 188 -32.19 1.20 -17.24
CA SER A 188 -32.13 0.64 -18.59
C SER A 188 -30.78 -0.04 -18.87
N ILE A 189 -30.83 -1.22 -19.47
CA ILE A 189 -29.69 -1.87 -20.10
C ILE A 189 -29.75 -1.54 -21.59
N LEU A 190 -28.73 -0.83 -22.07
CA LEU A 190 -28.70 -0.31 -23.44
C LEU A 190 -28.19 -1.37 -24.42
N ASP A 191 -28.98 -1.62 -25.47
CA ASP A 191 -28.60 -2.50 -26.57
C ASP A 191 -27.66 -1.76 -27.53
N GLN A 192 -26.46 -2.34 -27.72
CA GLN A 192 -25.40 -1.80 -28.57
C GLN A 192 -25.29 -2.53 -29.93
N SER A 193 -26.23 -3.42 -30.26
CA SER A 193 -26.23 -4.16 -31.52
C SER A 193 -26.33 -3.22 -32.74
N ASP A 194 -25.71 -3.57 -33.87
CA ASP A 194 -25.72 -2.73 -35.09
C ASP A 194 -26.96 -2.96 -35.98
N GLY A 195 -28.06 -3.44 -35.40
CA GLY A 195 -29.28 -3.79 -36.11
C GLY A 195 -30.33 -2.67 -36.15
N PRO A 196 -31.29 -2.75 -37.09
CA PRO A 196 -32.39 -1.78 -37.19
C PRO A 196 -33.38 -1.85 -36.00
N SER A 197 -33.30 -2.92 -35.19
CA SER A 197 -34.19 -3.19 -34.06
C SER A 197 -33.41 -3.21 -32.74
N ARG A 198 -32.72 -2.12 -32.41
CA ARG A 198 -32.13 -1.96 -31.07
C ARG A 198 -33.24 -1.92 -30.03
N GLN A 199 -33.18 -2.81 -29.04
CA GLN A 199 -34.17 -2.88 -27.98
C GLN A 199 -33.50 -2.85 -26.60
N ASN A 200 -33.56 -1.69 -25.96
CA ASN A 200 -33.12 -1.56 -24.57
C ASN A 200 -34.05 -2.35 -23.64
N HIS A 201 -33.49 -2.93 -22.60
CA HIS A 201 -34.28 -3.51 -21.51
C HIS A 201 -34.48 -2.44 -20.44
N GLU A 202 -35.73 -2.10 -20.13
CA GLU A 202 -36.08 -0.99 -19.25
C GLU A 202 -36.99 -1.44 -18.11
N GLU A 203 -36.74 -0.92 -16.92
CA GLU A 203 -37.59 -1.08 -15.75
C GLU A 203 -37.81 0.30 -15.10
N ILE A 204 -39.07 0.62 -14.82
CA ILE A 204 -39.47 1.87 -14.16
C ILE A 204 -39.99 1.52 -12.77
N MET A 205 -39.44 2.19 -11.76
CA MET A 205 -39.81 2.03 -10.36
C MET A 205 -40.22 3.38 -9.79
N ASP A 206 -41.42 3.45 -9.23
CA ASP A 206 -41.83 4.58 -8.41
C ASP A 206 -41.48 4.32 -6.96
N THR A 207 -40.93 5.33 -6.28
CA THR A 207 -40.71 5.26 -4.84
C THR A 207 -42.04 5.11 -4.14
N LYS A 208 -42.20 4.05 -3.35
CA LYS A 208 -43.33 3.89 -2.45
C LYS A 208 -42.83 4.17 -1.04
N PRO A 209 -43.23 5.29 -0.41
CA PRO A 209 -42.75 5.66 0.92
C PRO A 209 -43.10 4.62 1.99
N GLU A 210 -44.14 3.79 1.77
CA GLU A 210 -44.49 2.66 2.63
C GLU A 210 -43.59 1.41 2.49
N LEU A 211 -42.83 1.27 1.41
CA LEU A 211 -41.88 0.18 1.25
C LEU A 211 -40.55 0.58 1.91
N GLN A 212 -40.09 -0.15 2.92
CA GLN A 212 -38.75 -0.01 3.52
C GLN A 212 -37.63 -0.49 2.57
N ALA A 213 -37.72 -0.14 1.30
CA ALA A 213 -36.80 -0.58 0.26
C ALA A 213 -35.95 0.59 -0.24
N PHE A 214 -35.37 1.38 0.67
CA PHE A 214 -34.27 2.31 0.41
C PHE A 214 -33.42 2.49 1.66
#